data_AF-A0AA50ZE78-F1
#
_entry.id   AF-A0AA50ZE78-F1
#
_cell.length_a   1.000
_cell.length_b   1.000
_cell.length_c   1.000
_cell.angle_alpha   90.00
_cell.angle_beta   90.00
_cell.angle_gamma   90.00
#
_symmetry.space_group_name_H-M   'P 1'
#
loop_
_entity.id
_entity.type
_entity.pdbx_description
1 polymer ?
#
loop_
_entity_poly.entity_id
_entity_poly.type
_entity_poly.pdbx_seq_one_letter_code
_entity_poly.pdbx_strand_id
1 'polypeptide(L)' 'MELSAEGKTPEYMALAGIKFKLSLPQFKDNPQLKQQLLQGIKAGTMAPYYKEVCTDFGWNFDQNLFDKM' A
#
# COMPACT_ATOMS: atom_id res chain seq x y z
N MET A 1 -10.08 26.03 -10.63
CA MET A 1 -9.72 24.79 -9.89
C MET A 1 -8.27 24.93 -9.54
N GLU A 2 -7.98 25.41 -8.32
CA GLU A 2 -6.62 25.77 -7.93
C GLU A 2 -5.76 24.51 -7.78
N LEU A 3 -4.83 24.34 -8.71
CA LEU A 3 -3.70 23.42 -8.63
C LEU A 3 -2.61 24.11 -7.81
N SER A 4 -2.66 23.99 -6.49
CA SER A 4 -1.60 24.50 -5.62
C SER A 4 -1.39 23.53 -4.45
N ALA A 5 -0.73 22.42 -4.76
CA ALA A 5 -0.02 21.60 -3.78
C ALA A 5 1.40 21.33 -4.31
N GLU A 6 2.18 22.40 -4.47
CA GLU A 6 3.62 22.27 -4.67
C GLU A 6 4.25 21.73 -3.37
N GLY A 7 4.86 20.54 -3.43
CA GLY A 7 5.92 20.15 -2.49
C GLY A 7 5.79 18.82 -1.73
N LYS A 8 4.71 18.04 -1.85
CA LYS A 8 4.68 16.66 -1.30
C LYS A 8 4.07 15.69 -2.29
N THR A 9 4.80 14.62 -2.58
CA THR A 9 4.26 13.44 -3.25
C THR A 9 3.04 12.95 -2.45
N PRO A 10 1.84 12.87 -3.06
CA PRO A 10 0.67 12.35 -2.38
C PRO A 10 0.94 10.95 -1.83
N GLU A 11 0.42 10.62 -0.65
CA GLU A 11 0.72 9.37 0.03
C GLU A 11 0.38 8.13 -0.83
N TYR A 12 -0.70 8.21 -1.62
CA TYR A 12 -1.07 7.14 -2.55
C TYR A 12 0.00 6.87 -3.63
N MET A 13 0.74 7.90 -4.07
CA MET A 13 1.82 7.72 -5.05
C MET A 13 3.02 7.00 -4.42
N ALA A 14 3.32 7.29 -3.15
CA ALA A 14 4.37 6.57 -2.43
C ALA A 14 4.03 5.08 -2.27
N LEU A 15 2.76 4.75 -1.95
CA LEU A 15 2.29 3.37 -1.85
C LEU A 15 2.35 2.63 -3.19
N ALA A 16 1.96 3.29 -4.29
CA ALA A 16 2.08 2.72 -5.63
C ALA A 16 3.55 2.37 -5.97
N GLY A 17 4.51 3.24 -5.61
CA GLY A 17 5.93 2.97 -5.78
C GLY A 17 6.42 1.76 -4.98
N ILE A 18 5.94 1.58 -3.74
CA ILE A 18 6.28 0.41 -2.92
C ILE A 18 5.66 -0.86 -3.50
N LYS A 19 4.39 -0.81 -3.92
CA LYS A 19 3.70 -1.93 -4.59
C LYS A 19 4.47 -2.36 -5.84
N PHE A 20 4.88 -1.42 -6.68
CA PHE A 20 5.70 -1.73 -7.87
C PHE A 20 7.04 -2.37 -7.49
N LYS A 21 7.74 -1.86 -6.48
CA LYS A 21 8.99 -2.51 -6.02
C LYS A 21 8.72 -3.96 -5.61
N LEU A 22 7.68 -4.22 -4.83
CA LEU A 22 7.30 -5.57 -4.38
C LEU A 22 6.89 -6.51 -5.53
N SER A 23 6.48 -6.00 -6.70
CA SER A 23 6.22 -6.85 -7.87
C SER A 23 7.49 -7.28 -8.59
N LEU A 24 8.66 -6.71 -8.26
CA LEU A 24 9.95 -7.10 -8.84
C LEU A 24 10.54 -8.31 -8.09
N PRO A 25 11.04 -9.34 -8.80
CA PRO A 25 11.53 -10.57 -8.18
C PRO A 25 12.58 -10.38 -7.08
N GLN A 26 13.44 -9.37 -7.20
CA GLN A 26 14.49 -9.05 -6.23
C GLN A 26 13.97 -8.44 -4.92
N PHE A 27 12.72 -7.98 -4.89
CA PHE A 27 12.12 -7.33 -3.73
C PHE A 27 10.83 -8.01 -3.25
N LYS A 28 10.35 -9.05 -3.95
CA LYS A 28 9.06 -9.72 -3.68
C LYS A 28 8.87 -10.17 -2.22
N ASP A 29 9.95 -10.60 -1.58
CA ASP A 29 9.96 -11.11 -0.21
C ASP A 29 10.58 -10.11 0.77
N ASN A 30 10.76 -8.84 0.37
CA ASN A 30 11.36 -7.83 1.23
C ASN A 30 10.39 -7.45 2.37
N PRO A 31 10.69 -7.79 3.63
CA PRO A 31 9.76 -7.59 4.73
C PRO A 31 9.59 -6.10 5.07
N GLN A 32 10.62 -5.28 4.85
CA GLN A 32 10.55 -3.84 5.13
C GLN A 32 9.59 -3.14 4.16
N LEU A 33 9.65 -3.45 2.86
CA LEU A 33 8.74 -2.88 1.86
C LEU A 33 7.29 -3.34 2.10
N LYS A 34 7.08 -4.61 2.43
CA LYS A 34 5.75 -5.12 2.82
C LYS A 34 5.20 -4.37 4.02
N GLN A 35 6.00 -4.18 5.06
CA GLN A 35 5.58 -3.45 6.26
C GLN A 35 5.24 -1.99 5.95
N GLN A 36 6.08 -1.30 5.18
CA GLN A 36 5.84 0.10 4.77
C GLN A 36 4.53 0.24 3.99
N LEU A 37 4.27 -0.66 3.04
CA LEU A 37 3.02 -0.66 2.28
C LEU A 37 1.81 -0.86 3.19
N LEU A 38 1.84 -1.88 4.04
CA LEU A 38 0.73 -2.19 4.95
C LEU A 38 0.49 -1.07 5.98
N GLN A 39 1.54 -0.42 6.47
CA GLN A 39 1.41 0.72 7.39
C GLN A 39 0.72 1.91 6.72
N GLY A 40 1.11 2.26 5.50
CA GLY A 40 0.47 3.37 4.79
C GLY A 40 -0.98 3.08 4.39
N ILE A 41 -1.28 1.84 4.01
CA ILE A 41 -2.66 1.37 3.76
C ILE A 41 -3.53 1.56 5.01
N LYS A 42 -3.01 1.17 6.18
CA LYS A 42 -3.70 1.33 7.48
C LYS A 42 -3.89 2.80 7.85
N ALA A 43 -2.86 3.63 7.66
CA ALA A 43 -2.91 5.05 7.99
C ALA A 43 -3.92 5.81 7.13
N GLY A 44 -4.07 5.42 5.86
CA GLY A 44 -5.05 6.02 4.94
C GLY A 44 -6.41 5.33 4.92
N THR A 45 -6.67 4.38 5.83
CA THR A 45 -7.96 3.66 5.91
C THR A 45 -8.37 3.04 4.57
N MET A 46 -7.41 2.48 3.83
CA MET A 46 -7.59 2.07 2.44
C MET A 46 -8.05 0.60 2.32
N ALA A 47 -9.18 0.24 2.94
CA ALA A 47 -9.62 -1.15 3.02
C ALA A 47 -9.79 -1.86 1.66
N PRO A 48 -10.42 -1.26 0.63
CA PRO A 48 -10.50 -1.90 -0.69
C PRO A 48 -9.12 -2.18 -1.29
N TYR A 49 -8.19 -1.23 -1.16
CA TYR A 49 -6.83 -1.36 -1.67
C TYR A 49 -6.01 -2.41 -0.90
N TYR A 50 -6.21 -2.54 0.40
CA TYR A 50 -5.64 -3.63 1.20
C TYR A 50 -6.01 -5.01 0.64
N LYS A 51 -7.28 -5.21 0.29
CA LYS A 51 -7.77 -6.46 -0.28
C LYS A 51 -7.15 -6.76 -1.63
N GLU A 52 -7.05 -5.75 -2.50
CA GLU A 52 -6.37 -5.88 -3.80
C GLU A 52 -4.90 -6.26 -3.63
N VAL A 53 -4.16 -5.56 -2.76
CA VAL A 53 -2.75 -5.83 -2.49
C VAL A 53 -2.53 -7.25 -1.95
N CYS A 54 -3.40 -7.73 -1.03
CA CYS A 54 -3.30 -9.11 -0.56
C CYS A 54 -3.54 -10.12 -1.67
N THR A 55 -4.49 -9.82 -2.57
CA THR A 55 -4.80 -10.68 -3.72
C THR A 55 -3.63 -10.73 -4.71
N ASP A 56 -3.08 -9.57 -5.08
CA ASP A 56 -2.00 -9.45 -6.07
C ASP A 56 -0.71 -10.17 -5.63
N PHE A 57 -0.39 -10.13 -4.34
CA PHE A 57 0.82 -10.75 -3.80
C PHE A 57 0.58 -12.10 -3.13
N GLY A 58 -0.66 -12.63 -3.16
CA GLY A 58 -1.02 -13.87 -2.46
C GLY A 58 -0.75 -13.82 -0.95
N TRP A 59 -0.89 -12.65 -0.33
CA TRP A 59 -0.70 -12.50 1.11
C TRP A 59 -1.94 -12.89 1.90
N ASN A 60 -1.74 -13.32 3.14
CA ASN A 60 -2.83 -13.56 4.08
C ASN A 60 -3.67 -12.30 4.25
N PHE A 61 -4.96 -12.45 3.95
CA PHE A 61 -5.96 -11.41 4.14
C PHE A 61 -6.57 -11.51 5.54
N ASP A 62 -6.52 -10.41 6.30
CA ASP A 62 -7.12 -10.29 7.62
C ASP A 62 -8.44 -9.52 7.51
N GLN A 63 -9.55 -10.27 7.57
CA GLN A 63 -10.90 -9.70 7.52
C GLN A 63 -11.16 -8.72 8.68
N ASN A 64 -10.64 -9.00 9.88
CA ASN A 64 -10.84 -8.11 11.03
C ASN A 64 -10.12 -6.77 10.83
N LEU A 65 -8.94 -6.80 10.21
CA LEU A 65 -8.23 -5.57 9.84
C LEU A 65 -9.00 -4.79 8.77
N PHE A 66 -9.54 -5.48 7.75
CA PHE A 66 -10.35 -4.87 6.70
C PHE A 66 -11.59 -4.18 7.28
N ASP A 67 -12.31 -4.83 8.19
CA ASP A 67 -13.55 -4.28 8.77
C ASP A 67 -13.30 -3.10 9.73
N LYS A 68 -12.06 -2.96 10.24
CA LYS A 68 -11.66 -1.89 11.17
C LYS A 68 -11.07 -0.66 10.48
N MET A 69 -10.73 -0.77 9.19
CA MET A 69 -10.34 0.37 8.35
C MET A 69 -11.61 0.97 7.78
#